data_AF-A0A3C1U4L0-F1
#
_entry.id   AF-A0A3C1U4L0-F1
#
_cell.length_a   1.000
_cell.length_b   1.000
_cell.length_c   1.000
_cell.angle_alpha   90.00
_cell.angle_beta   90.00
_cell.angle_gamma   90.00
#
_symmetry.space_group_name_H-M   'P 1'
#
loop_
_entity.id
_entity.type
_entity.pdbx_description
1 polymer ?
#
loop_
_entity_poly.entity_id
_entity_poly.type
_entity_poly.pdbx_seq_one_letter_code
_entity_poly.pdbx_strand_id
1 'polypeptide(L)'
;MSHPTDIEIARAASKMPIQDIGAKLGISANDLVPFGHDKAKVSAEFIAAQAGREDGKLILVTAINPTPAGEGKTTTTVGLVDGLNAIGKQATVCIREASLGPCFGMKGGAAGGGYAQVVPMEDMNLHFTGDFHAITSAHNLLSAMIDNHIYWGNKLDIDQRRVSWRRVVDMNDRALRDIVTSLGGVSNGFPRQAGFDITVASEVMAILCLANDLEDLQQRLGDIIVAYRRDRTPVFCRDIKADGAMTVLLAQALQPNLVQTLENNPAFVHGGPFANIAHGCNSVIATQTALKLSDYVVTEAGFGADLGAEKFLNIKCRKAG
;
A
#
# COMPACT_ATOMS: atom_id res chain seq x y z
N MET A 1 -8.87 -28.36 23.91
CA MET A 1 -7.70 -27.50 24.18
C MET A 1 -8.11 -26.06 23.85
N SER A 2 -7.95 -25.10 24.76
CA SER A 2 -8.18 -23.69 24.41
C SER A 2 -6.94 -23.19 23.67
N HIS A 3 -7.09 -22.89 22.38
CA HIS A 3 -6.05 -22.21 21.63
C HIS A 3 -6.17 -20.70 21.91
N PRO A 4 -5.08 -20.00 22.24
CA PRO A 4 -5.11 -18.55 22.35
C PRO A 4 -5.50 -17.95 21.00
N THR A 5 -6.22 -16.85 21.04
CA THR A 5 -6.57 -16.06 19.85
C THR A 5 -5.33 -15.39 19.26
N ASP A 6 -5.36 -15.06 17.96
CA ASP A 6 -4.23 -14.42 17.29
C ASP A 6 -3.76 -13.14 18.00
N ILE A 7 -4.70 -12.34 18.51
CA ILE A 7 -4.40 -11.11 19.24
C ILE A 7 -3.75 -11.36 20.61
N GLU A 8 -4.14 -12.43 21.31
CA GLU A 8 -3.51 -12.82 22.58
C GLU A 8 -2.06 -13.25 22.34
N ILE A 9 -1.81 -14.00 21.26
CA ILE A 9 -0.44 -14.36 20.84
C ILE A 9 0.36 -13.10 20.49
N ALA A 10 -0.19 -12.19 19.68
CA ALA A 10 0.48 -10.95 19.27
C ALA A 10 0.83 -10.03 20.45
N ARG A 11 -0.06 -9.93 21.45
CA ARG A 11 0.17 -9.13 22.67
C ARG A 11 1.21 -9.75 23.59
N ALA A 12 1.29 -11.08 23.64
CA ALA A 12 2.29 -11.79 24.43
C ALA A 12 3.70 -11.79 23.78
N ALA A 13 3.84 -11.30 22.55
CA ALA A 13 5.10 -11.30 21.81
C ALA A 13 6.16 -10.39 22.45
N SER A 14 7.32 -10.98 22.76
CA SER A 14 8.53 -10.27 23.20
C SER A 14 9.25 -9.63 22.01
N LYS A 15 8.67 -8.53 21.51
CA LYS A 15 9.21 -7.76 20.36
C LYS A 15 10.58 -7.17 20.68
N MET A 16 11.50 -7.26 19.73
CA MET A 16 12.78 -6.54 19.80
C MET A 16 12.59 -5.05 19.43
N PRO A 17 13.44 -4.14 19.96
CA PRO A 17 13.55 -2.78 19.45
C PRO A 17 13.78 -2.78 17.93
N ILE A 18 13.11 -1.89 17.21
CA ILE A 18 13.15 -1.88 15.74
C ILE A 18 14.57 -1.63 15.20
N GLN A 19 15.41 -0.92 15.96
CA GLN A 19 16.82 -0.71 15.62
C GLN A 19 17.60 -2.03 15.56
N ASP A 20 17.30 -2.97 16.45
CA ASP A 20 17.95 -4.27 16.46
C ASP A 20 17.48 -5.14 15.27
N ILE A 21 16.22 -4.99 14.87
CA ILE A 21 15.69 -5.61 13.63
C ILE A 21 16.36 -5.00 12.39
N GLY A 22 16.51 -3.67 12.35
CA GLY A 22 17.26 -2.99 11.29
C GLY A 22 18.72 -3.44 11.21
N ALA A 23 19.37 -3.64 12.35
CA ALA A 23 20.74 -4.14 12.42
C ALA A 23 20.90 -5.54 11.79
N LYS A 24 19.89 -6.42 11.89
CA LYS A 24 19.89 -7.72 11.19
C LYS A 24 19.92 -7.59 9.66
N LEU A 25 19.50 -6.44 9.13
CA LEU A 25 19.53 -6.10 7.70
C LEU A 25 20.67 -5.13 7.35
N GLY A 26 21.52 -4.77 8.31
CA GLY A 26 22.58 -3.78 8.10
C GLY A 26 22.07 -2.34 7.93
N ILE A 27 20.84 -2.05 8.37
CA ILE A 27 20.27 -0.69 8.38
C ILE A 27 20.73 0.00 9.66
N SER A 28 21.36 1.17 9.53
CA SER A 28 21.80 1.94 10.69
C SER A 28 20.61 2.61 11.40
N ALA A 29 20.75 2.93 12.68
CA ALA A 29 19.70 3.63 13.42
C ALA A 29 19.38 5.03 12.85
N ASN A 30 20.32 5.66 12.14
CA ASN A 30 20.11 6.97 11.49
C ASN A 30 19.27 6.86 10.21
N ASP A 31 19.23 5.67 9.61
CA ASP A 31 18.45 5.38 8.39
C ASP A 31 17.05 4.85 8.70
N LEU A 32 16.72 4.73 9.99
CA LEU A 32 15.40 4.37 10.48
C LEU A 32 14.70 5.62 11.02
N VAL A 33 13.47 5.84 10.57
CA VAL A 33 12.58 6.87 11.12
C VAL A 33 11.56 6.16 12.02
N PRO A 34 11.75 6.15 13.36
CA PRO A 34 10.95 5.31 14.24
C PRO A 34 9.53 5.84 14.44
N PHE A 35 8.56 4.94 14.47
CA PHE A 35 7.18 5.18 14.85
C PHE A 35 6.89 4.43 16.16
N GLY A 36 7.42 4.96 17.26
CA GLY A 36 7.51 4.23 18.52
C GLY A 36 8.77 3.36 18.57
N HIS A 37 8.69 2.19 19.23
CA HIS A 37 9.87 1.36 19.52
C HIS A 37 9.99 0.11 18.65
N ASP A 38 8.92 -0.30 17.97
CA ASP A 38 8.78 -1.61 17.32
C ASP A 38 8.45 -1.54 15.82
N LYS A 39 8.48 -0.35 15.23
CA LYS A 39 8.24 -0.10 13.80
C LYS A 39 8.94 1.19 13.35
N ALA A 40 9.38 1.23 12.11
CA ALA A 40 10.09 2.38 11.54
C ALA A 40 9.90 2.43 10.02
N LYS A 41 10.00 3.63 9.44
CA LYS A 41 10.24 3.78 8.01
C LYS A 41 11.74 3.67 7.71
N VAL A 42 12.09 3.14 6.54
CA VAL A 42 13.48 3.12 6.03
C VAL A 42 13.71 4.34 5.14
N SER A 43 14.77 5.10 5.41
CA SER A 43 15.05 6.36 4.70
C SER A 43 15.24 6.18 3.20
N ALA A 44 14.83 7.18 2.41
CA ALA A 44 14.98 7.16 0.96
C ALA A 44 16.47 7.15 0.55
N GLU A 45 17.31 7.85 1.31
CA GLU A 45 18.75 7.93 1.13
C GLU A 45 19.40 6.55 1.28
N PHE A 46 19.02 5.79 2.30
CA PHE A 46 19.53 4.43 2.51
C PHE A 46 19.10 3.50 1.38
N ILE A 47 17.83 3.55 0.96
CA ILE A 47 17.28 2.73 -0.13
C ILE A 47 18.06 2.99 -1.42
N ALA A 48 18.26 4.27 -1.78
CA ALA A 48 19.01 4.65 -2.97
C ALA A 48 20.46 4.14 -2.92
N ALA A 49 21.10 4.16 -1.75
CA ALA A 49 22.46 3.65 -1.58
C ALA A 49 22.59 2.12 -1.80
N GLN A 50 21.49 1.35 -1.75
CA GLN A 50 21.52 -0.10 -1.96
C GLN A 50 21.41 -0.52 -3.44
N ALA A 51 21.15 0.40 -4.37
CA ALA A 51 20.84 0.08 -5.77
C ALA A 51 21.90 -0.80 -6.46
N GLY A 52 23.18 -0.66 -6.11
CA GLY A 52 24.29 -1.41 -6.69
C GLY A 52 24.52 -2.82 -6.13
N ARG A 53 23.78 -3.25 -5.10
CA ARG A 53 23.94 -4.58 -4.51
C ARG A 53 23.30 -5.65 -5.39
N GLU A 54 23.83 -6.87 -5.34
CA GLU A 54 23.19 -8.02 -6.00
C GLU A 54 21.86 -8.36 -5.31
N ASP A 55 20.88 -8.82 -6.08
CA ASP A 55 19.60 -9.27 -5.54
C ASP A 55 19.72 -10.66 -4.94
N GLY A 56 19.09 -10.84 -3.78
CA GLY A 56 18.79 -12.13 -3.20
C GLY A 56 17.76 -12.93 -4.02
N LYS A 57 17.28 -14.03 -3.44
CA LYS A 57 16.30 -14.91 -4.06
C LYS A 57 14.88 -14.44 -3.76
N LEU A 58 14.11 -14.15 -4.80
CA LEU A 58 12.70 -13.80 -4.70
C LEU A 58 11.82 -15.06 -4.68
N ILE A 59 11.01 -15.22 -3.64
CA ILE A 59 10.05 -16.31 -3.49
C ILE A 59 8.63 -15.71 -3.45
N LEU A 60 7.81 -16.10 -4.42
CA LEU A 60 6.39 -15.76 -4.46
C LEU A 60 5.55 -16.86 -3.81
N VAL A 61 4.79 -16.49 -2.78
CA VAL A 61 3.73 -17.30 -2.21
C VAL A 61 2.39 -16.93 -2.86
N THR A 62 1.73 -17.93 -3.42
CA THR A 62 0.37 -17.81 -3.98
C THR A 62 -0.50 -18.94 -3.45
N ALA A 63 -1.77 -18.99 -3.86
CA ALA A 63 -2.73 -19.99 -3.40
C ALA A 63 -3.63 -20.46 -4.55
N ILE A 64 -4.40 -21.51 -4.25
CA ILE A 64 -5.58 -21.86 -5.05
C ILE A 64 -6.65 -20.76 -4.97
N ASN A 65 -7.71 -20.88 -5.76
CA ASN A 65 -8.85 -19.98 -5.70
C ASN A 65 -9.45 -19.97 -4.28
N PRO A 66 -9.67 -18.78 -3.66
CA PRO A 66 -10.12 -18.69 -2.28
C PRO A 66 -11.49 -19.35 -2.06
N THR A 67 -11.62 -20.03 -0.93
CA THR A 67 -12.83 -20.70 -0.48
C THR A 67 -13.24 -20.22 0.92
N PRO A 68 -14.50 -20.45 1.35
CA PRO A 68 -14.90 -20.13 2.72
C PRO A 68 -14.11 -20.86 3.82
N ALA A 69 -13.35 -21.91 3.49
CA ALA A 69 -12.54 -22.65 4.45
C ALA A 69 -11.30 -21.86 4.92
N GLY A 70 -10.78 -20.95 4.08
CA GLY A 70 -9.57 -20.18 4.35
C GLY A 70 -8.29 -20.98 4.07
N GLU A 71 -7.43 -20.44 3.22
CA GLU A 71 -6.24 -21.17 2.73
C GLU A 71 -4.96 -20.87 3.52
N GLY A 72 -4.97 -19.84 4.39
CA GLY A 72 -3.82 -19.52 5.24
C GLY A 72 -2.57 -19.00 4.51
N LYS A 73 -2.73 -18.42 3.31
CA LYS A 73 -1.61 -17.95 2.47
C LYS A 73 -0.59 -17.09 3.22
N THR A 74 -1.05 -16.05 3.92
CA THR A 74 -0.15 -15.13 4.64
C THR A 74 0.51 -15.80 5.85
N THR A 75 -0.18 -16.73 6.51
CA THR A 75 0.42 -17.58 7.55
C THR A 75 1.57 -18.39 6.97
N THR A 76 1.43 -18.94 5.76
CA THR A 76 2.52 -19.63 5.05
C THR A 76 3.65 -18.68 4.66
N THR A 77 3.34 -17.46 4.19
CA THR A 77 4.34 -16.43 3.86
C THR A 77 5.24 -16.13 5.06
N VAL A 78 4.64 -15.90 6.24
CA VAL A 78 5.39 -15.60 7.47
C VAL A 78 6.14 -16.83 7.98
N GLY A 79 5.46 -17.98 8.08
CA GLY A 79 6.07 -19.21 8.59
C GLY A 79 7.22 -19.73 7.72
N LEU A 80 7.20 -19.47 6.41
CA LEU A 80 8.33 -19.79 5.53
C LEU A 80 9.57 -18.94 5.87
N VAL A 81 9.41 -17.66 6.17
CA VAL A 81 10.53 -16.80 6.58
C VAL A 81 11.07 -17.20 7.94
N ASP A 82 10.19 -17.50 8.90
CA ASP A 82 10.60 -18.00 10.21
C ASP A 82 11.41 -19.30 10.06
N GLY A 83 10.92 -20.25 9.24
CA GLY A 83 11.63 -21.49 8.93
C GLY A 83 12.98 -21.28 8.23
N LEU A 84 13.07 -20.35 7.28
CA LEU A 84 14.33 -20.02 6.58
C LEU A 84 15.37 -19.42 7.55
N ASN A 85 14.97 -18.51 8.43
CA ASN A 85 15.86 -17.95 9.45
C ASN A 85 16.28 -19.00 10.48
N ALA A 86 15.37 -19.91 10.87
CA ALA A 86 15.69 -21.00 11.79
C ALA A 86 16.76 -21.97 11.26
N ILE A 87 16.88 -22.14 9.92
CA ILE A 87 17.95 -22.92 9.29
C ILE A 87 19.18 -22.09 8.89
N GLY A 88 19.27 -20.84 9.38
CA GLY A 88 20.42 -19.96 9.20
C GLY A 88 20.48 -19.22 7.87
N LYS A 89 19.36 -19.07 7.15
CA LYS A 89 19.26 -18.21 5.96
C LYS A 89 18.71 -16.84 6.35
N GLN A 90 19.35 -15.75 5.93
CA GLN A 90 18.81 -14.42 6.17
C GLN A 90 17.59 -14.18 5.25
N ALA A 91 16.39 -14.25 5.82
CA ALA A 91 15.15 -14.11 5.06
C ALA A 91 14.25 -12.98 5.59
N THR A 92 13.59 -12.28 4.67
CA THR A 92 12.70 -11.14 4.98
C THR A 92 11.31 -11.35 4.38
N VAL A 93 10.27 -11.06 5.18
CA VAL A 93 8.87 -11.03 4.72
C VAL A 93 8.58 -9.71 4.00
N CYS A 94 7.84 -9.75 2.90
CA CYS A 94 7.22 -8.56 2.30
C CYS A 94 5.72 -8.80 2.08
N ILE A 95 4.86 -8.07 2.81
CA ILE A 95 3.40 -8.20 2.75
C ILE A 95 2.72 -6.83 2.60
N ARG A 96 1.40 -6.87 2.38
CA ARG A 96 0.57 -5.68 2.21
C ARG A 96 0.08 -5.16 3.56
N GLU A 97 -0.10 -3.84 3.66
CA GLU A 97 -0.85 -3.22 4.74
C GLU A 97 -2.35 -3.52 4.59
N ALA A 98 -3.04 -3.70 5.71
CA ALA A 98 -4.48 -3.94 5.74
C ALA A 98 -5.25 -2.61 5.70
N SER A 99 -6.36 -2.58 4.97
CA SER A 99 -7.31 -1.45 5.03
C SER A 99 -7.97 -1.39 6.41
N LEU A 100 -8.12 -0.17 6.93
CA LEU A 100 -8.68 0.12 8.24
C LEU A 100 -10.18 -0.18 8.29
N GLY A 101 -10.92 0.16 7.24
CA GLY A 101 -12.38 0.01 7.19
C GLY A 101 -12.89 -1.41 7.51
N PRO A 102 -12.35 -2.47 6.86
CA PRO A 102 -12.68 -3.87 7.15
C PRO A 102 -12.51 -4.31 8.61
N CYS A 103 -11.57 -3.71 9.35
CA CYS A 103 -11.33 -4.06 10.75
C CYS A 103 -12.52 -3.71 11.66
N PHE A 104 -13.34 -2.73 11.28
CA PHE A 104 -14.58 -2.37 11.97
C PHE A 104 -15.82 -3.08 11.38
N GLY A 105 -15.63 -4.02 10.45
CA GLY A 105 -16.68 -4.82 9.84
C GLY A 105 -16.58 -6.29 10.26
N MET A 106 -16.17 -7.16 9.33
CA MET A 106 -16.09 -8.62 9.54
C MET A 106 -14.69 -9.22 9.36
N LYS A 107 -13.67 -8.43 9.01
CA LYS A 107 -12.33 -8.94 8.70
C LYS A 107 -11.26 -8.20 9.51
N GLY A 108 -10.72 -8.85 10.54
CA GLY A 108 -9.51 -8.42 11.21
C GLY A 108 -8.36 -9.38 10.86
N GLY A 109 -7.20 -8.83 10.50
CA GLY A 109 -5.94 -9.57 10.36
C GLY A 109 -5.55 -9.94 8.92
N ALA A 110 -4.62 -9.18 8.32
CA ALA A 110 -3.95 -9.54 7.07
C ALA A 110 -2.45 -9.88 7.27
N ALA A 111 -2.04 -10.14 8.52
CA ALA A 111 -0.64 -10.24 8.93
C ALA A 111 -0.23 -11.65 9.39
N GLY A 112 -0.86 -12.69 8.85
CA GLY A 112 -0.66 -14.08 9.25
C GLY A 112 -1.67 -14.56 10.30
N GLY A 113 -1.34 -15.62 11.03
CA GLY A 113 -2.21 -16.22 12.05
C GLY A 113 -1.50 -17.28 12.89
N GLY A 114 -2.01 -17.59 14.08
CA GLY A 114 -1.37 -18.51 15.02
C GLY A 114 0.00 -18.00 15.46
N TYR A 115 1.03 -18.84 15.39
CA TYR A 115 2.40 -18.45 15.75
C TYR A 115 3.24 -17.91 14.58
N ALA A 116 2.64 -17.77 13.39
CA ALA A 116 3.27 -17.14 12.23
C ALA A 116 2.55 -15.83 11.92
N GLN A 117 2.92 -14.77 12.65
CA GLN A 117 2.35 -13.42 12.51
C GLN A 117 3.44 -12.36 12.38
N VAL A 118 3.10 -11.27 11.69
CA VAL A 118 3.85 -10.01 11.74
C VAL A 118 3.25 -9.11 12.83
N VAL A 119 4.10 -8.46 13.62
CA VAL A 119 3.74 -7.62 14.77
C VAL A 119 4.43 -6.25 14.71
N PRO A 120 3.81 -5.17 15.23
CA PRO A 120 2.59 -5.13 16.03
C PRO A 120 1.28 -5.17 15.22
N MET A 121 0.46 -6.22 15.43
CA MET A 121 -0.77 -6.47 14.67
C MET A 121 -1.84 -5.37 14.86
N GLU A 122 -1.97 -4.81 16.06
CA GLU A 122 -2.99 -3.78 16.34
C GLU A 122 -2.73 -2.50 15.53
N ASP A 123 -1.48 -2.04 15.53
CA ASP A 123 -1.08 -0.84 14.78
C ASP A 123 -1.25 -1.06 13.29
N MET A 124 -0.83 -2.22 12.77
CA MET A 124 -0.92 -2.59 11.36
C MET A 124 -2.37 -2.70 10.86
N ASN A 125 -3.33 -2.99 11.73
CA ASN A 125 -4.76 -3.05 11.38
C ASN A 125 -5.47 -1.69 11.52
N LEU A 126 -4.80 -0.69 12.07
CA LEU A 126 -5.37 0.64 12.32
C LEU A 126 -4.66 1.70 11.47
N HIS A 127 -3.91 2.61 12.11
CA HIS A 127 -3.30 3.74 11.44
C HIS A 127 -1.88 3.47 10.97
N PHE A 128 -1.26 2.42 11.51
CA PHE A 128 0.13 2.02 11.28
C PHE A 128 1.09 3.22 11.27
N THR A 129 1.68 3.53 10.12
CA THR A 129 2.57 4.67 9.89
C THR A 129 1.91 5.84 9.16
N GLY A 130 0.61 5.74 8.87
CA GLY A 130 -0.18 6.77 8.21
C GLY A 130 -0.19 6.72 6.68
N ASP A 131 0.33 5.66 6.07
CA ASP A 131 0.49 5.56 4.61
C ASP A 131 -0.87 5.66 3.89
N PHE A 132 -1.90 4.98 4.42
CA PHE A 132 -3.24 5.03 3.83
C PHE A 132 -3.91 6.40 4.03
N HIS A 133 -3.57 7.13 5.09
CA HIS A 133 -4.02 8.51 5.29
C HIS A 133 -3.38 9.45 4.28
N ALA A 134 -2.09 9.28 4.00
CA ALA A 134 -1.39 10.04 2.96
C ALA A 134 -1.99 9.79 1.57
N ILE A 135 -2.27 8.52 1.23
CA ILE A 135 -2.95 8.14 -0.03
C ILE A 135 -4.35 8.74 -0.12
N THR A 136 -5.12 8.69 0.96
CA THR A 136 -6.45 9.32 1.06
C THR A 136 -6.36 10.82 0.82
N SER A 137 -5.37 11.47 1.43
CA SER A 137 -5.15 12.92 1.32
C SER A 137 -4.75 13.32 -0.09
N ALA A 138 -3.80 12.60 -0.71
CA ALA A 138 -3.37 12.85 -2.08
C ALA A 138 -4.50 12.66 -3.09
N HIS A 139 -5.26 11.56 -2.97
CA HIS A 139 -6.41 11.30 -3.85
C HIS A 139 -7.47 12.40 -3.73
N ASN A 140 -7.85 12.77 -2.51
CA ASN A 140 -8.89 13.76 -2.29
C ASN A 140 -8.44 15.20 -2.58
N LEU A 141 -7.14 15.50 -2.49
CA LEU A 141 -6.56 16.74 -3.00
C LEU A 141 -6.84 16.88 -4.50
N LEU A 142 -6.57 15.82 -5.28
CA LEU A 142 -6.86 15.83 -6.71
C LEU A 142 -8.36 16.03 -6.99
N SER A 143 -9.24 15.33 -6.27
CA SER A 143 -10.69 15.53 -6.40
C SER A 143 -11.11 16.98 -6.09
N ALA A 144 -10.52 17.60 -5.06
CA ALA A 144 -10.76 18.99 -4.70
C ALA A 144 -10.23 19.97 -5.78
N MET A 145 -9.05 19.72 -6.32
CA MET A 145 -8.45 20.55 -7.36
C MET A 145 -9.22 20.50 -8.69
N ILE A 146 -9.78 19.33 -9.05
CA ILE A 146 -10.66 19.19 -10.23
C ILE A 146 -11.90 20.08 -10.09
N ASP A 147 -12.61 19.97 -8.95
CA ASP A 147 -13.84 20.74 -8.73
C ASP A 147 -13.54 22.25 -8.59
N ASN A 148 -12.41 22.61 -7.97
CA ASN A 148 -11.94 24.00 -7.89
C ASN A 148 -11.57 24.57 -9.28
N HIS A 149 -10.95 23.77 -10.15
CA HIS A 149 -10.64 24.18 -11.52
C HIS A 149 -11.91 24.43 -12.33
N ILE A 150 -12.92 23.57 -12.19
CA ILE A 150 -14.23 23.77 -12.81
C ILE A 150 -14.88 25.06 -12.27
N TYR A 151 -14.80 25.29 -10.96
CA TYR A 151 -15.37 26.47 -10.30
C TYR A 151 -14.79 27.79 -10.83
N TRP A 152 -13.45 27.91 -10.91
CA TRP A 152 -12.76 29.14 -11.31
C TRP A 152 -12.61 29.35 -12.82
N GLY A 153 -13.57 28.86 -13.60
CA GLY A 153 -13.68 29.16 -15.02
C GLY A 153 -13.31 28.03 -15.97
N ASN A 154 -13.05 26.82 -15.46
CA ASN A 154 -12.95 25.58 -16.24
C ASN A 154 -12.14 25.71 -17.54
N LYS A 155 -10.94 26.31 -17.49
CA LYS A 155 -10.11 26.60 -18.68
C LYS A 155 -9.67 25.37 -19.48
N LEU A 156 -9.89 24.16 -18.93
CA LEU A 156 -9.57 22.89 -19.58
C LEU A 156 -10.80 22.28 -20.26
N ASP A 157 -11.95 22.96 -20.25
CA ASP A 157 -13.21 22.52 -20.84
C ASP A 157 -13.67 21.13 -20.37
N ILE A 158 -13.47 20.85 -19.07
CA ILE A 158 -13.90 19.58 -18.45
C ILE A 158 -15.41 19.46 -18.58
N ASP A 159 -15.88 18.33 -19.14
CA ASP A 159 -17.29 17.95 -19.05
C ASP A 159 -17.55 17.34 -17.67
N GLN A 160 -18.32 18.04 -16.84
CA GLN A 160 -18.59 17.64 -15.45
C GLN A 160 -19.26 16.26 -15.33
N ARG A 161 -19.92 15.79 -16.41
CA ARG A 161 -20.54 14.47 -16.50
C ARG A 161 -19.54 13.35 -16.83
N ARG A 162 -18.31 13.72 -17.18
CA ARG A 162 -17.22 12.83 -17.61
C ARG A 162 -15.98 12.94 -16.73
N VAL A 163 -16.16 13.37 -15.48
CA VAL A 163 -15.12 13.25 -14.46
C VAL A 163 -15.10 11.78 -14.01
N SER A 164 -14.06 11.05 -14.41
CA SER A 164 -13.86 9.66 -14.00
C SER A 164 -13.30 9.55 -12.58
N TRP A 165 -12.59 10.58 -12.13
CA TRP A 165 -11.99 10.62 -10.80
C TRP A 165 -13.04 10.79 -9.69
N ARG A 166 -13.09 9.79 -8.80
CA ARG A 166 -13.99 9.73 -7.65
C ARG A 166 -13.33 10.39 -6.44
N ARG A 167 -13.80 10.09 -5.23
CA ARG A 167 -13.18 10.41 -3.95
C ARG A 167 -12.89 9.11 -3.20
N VAL A 168 -12.13 9.16 -2.11
CA VAL A 168 -11.88 7.98 -1.28
C VAL A 168 -11.98 8.24 0.21
N VAL A 169 -12.34 7.21 0.95
CA VAL A 169 -12.27 7.14 2.41
C VAL A 169 -11.98 5.71 2.82
N ASP A 170 -11.11 5.48 3.80
CA ASP A 170 -10.79 4.14 4.27
C ASP A 170 -11.81 3.62 5.31
N MET A 171 -13.08 3.64 4.92
CA MET A 171 -14.21 3.18 5.73
C MET A 171 -15.18 2.38 4.86
N ASN A 172 -15.82 1.38 5.47
CA ASN A 172 -16.88 0.62 4.82
C ASN A 172 -18.20 1.39 4.81
N ASP A 173 -18.25 2.50 4.07
CA ASP A 173 -19.43 3.36 3.99
C ASP A 173 -20.17 3.18 2.65
N ARG A 174 -21.29 2.46 2.69
CA ARG A 174 -22.12 2.23 1.49
C ARG A 174 -22.90 3.46 1.04
N ALA A 175 -23.15 4.44 1.92
CA ALA A 175 -23.97 5.60 1.61
C ALA A 175 -23.27 6.57 0.64
N LEU A 176 -21.94 6.49 0.57
CA LEU A 176 -21.11 7.34 -0.27
C LEU A 176 -20.87 6.79 -1.70
N ARG A 177 -21.43 5.63 -2.05
CA ARG A 177 -21.20 4.99 -3.36
C ARG A 177 -21.64 5.86 -4.55
N ASP A 178 -22.79 6.50 -4.42
CA ASP A 178 -23.37 7.41 -5.41
C ASP A 178 -23.94 8.64 -4.71
N ILE A 179 -23.40 9.81 -5.03
CA ILE A 179 -23.78 11.08 -4.41
C ILE A 179 -23.89 12.18 -5.46
N VAL A 180 -24.53 13.28 -5.08
CA VAL A 180 -24.44 14.56 -5.80
C VAL A 180 -23.64 15.54 -4.95
N THR A 181 -22.60 16.14 -5.54
CA THR A 181 -21.71 17.09 -4.88
C THR A 181 -21.98 18.53 -5.33
N SER A 182 -21.41 19.51 -4.63
CA SER A 182 -21.46 20.94 -5.00
C SER A 182 -22.87 21.53 -5.12
N LEU A 183 -23.76 21.14 -4.20
CA LEU A 183 -25.09 21.73 -4.02
C LEU A 183 -25.03 23.01 -3.15
N GLY A 184 -26.12 23.77 -3.12
CA GLY A 184 -26.26 24.93 -2.22
C GLY A 184 -25.98 26.30 -2.87
N GLY A 185 -26.05 26.39 -4.19
CA GLY A 185 -26.00 27.67 -4.92
C GLY A 185 -24.60 28.06 -5.41
N VAL A 186 -24.50 29.28 -5.95
CA VAL A 186 -23.34 29.77 -6.74
C VAL A 186 -22.01 29.69 -5.98
N SER A 187 -22.00 29.90 -4.67
CA SER A 187 -20.78 29.86 -3.86
C SER A 187 -20.20 28.46 -3.66
N ASN A 188 -20.96 27.40 -3.95
CA ASN A 188 -20.64 26.03 -3.52
C ASN A 188 -20.23 25.09 -4.67
N GLY A 189 -20.10 25.62 -5.90
CA GLY A 189 -19.65 24.88 -7.07
C GLY A 189 -20.75 24.58 -8.10
N PHE A 190 -20.47 23.62 -8.98
CA PHE A 190 -21.39 23.17 -10.01
C PHE A 190 -21.85 21.73 -9.70
N PRO A 191 -23.16 21.49 -9.54
CA PRO A 191 -23.66 20.16 -9.18
C PRO A 191 -23.25 19.06 -10.16
N ARG A 192 -22.72 17.95 -9.64
CA ARG A 192 -22.41 16.75 -10.44
C ARG A 192 -22.58 15.46 -9.64
N GLN A 193 -22.84 14.36 -10.35
CA GLN A 193 -22.75 13.01 -9.78
C GLN A 193 -21.28 12.68 -9.47
N ALA A 194 -21.08 12.04 -8.32
CA ALA A 194 -19.78 11.57 -7.85
C ALA A 194 -19.99 10.32 -6.97
N GLY A 195 -18.93 9.87 -6.32
CA GLY A 195 -19.00 8.84 -5.29
C GLY A 195 -17.65 8.63 -4.64
N PHE A 196 -17.64 7.77 -3.63
CA PHE A 196 -16.45 7.36 -2.91
C PHE A 196 -16.15 5.88 -3.15
N ASP A 197 -14.87 5.57 -3.22
CA ASP A 197 -14.34 4.22 -3.11
C ASP A 197 -13.54 4.07 -1.81
N ILE A 198 -13.25 2.83 -1.42
CA ILE A 198 -12.33 2.60 -0.31
C ILE A 198 -10.91 2.97 -0.72
N THR A 199 -10.10 3.55 0.18
CA THR A 199 -8.76 4.09 -0.17
C THR A 199 -7.85 3.10 -0.90
N VAL A 200 -7.87 1.82 -0.53
CA VAL A 200 -7.08 0.76 -1.22
C VAL A 200 -7.49 0.49 -2.68
N ALA A 201 -8.66 0.96 -3.11
CA ALA A 201 -9.13 0.90 -4.49
C ALA A 201 -8.61 2.07 -5.36
N SER A 202 -8.01 3.09 -4.74
CA SER A 202 -7.47 4.27 -5.42
C SER A 202 -6.38 3.90 -6.43
N GLU A 203 -6.37 4.54 -7.59
CA GLU A 203 -5.24 4.45 -8.53
C GLU A 203 -3.95 4.97 -7.91
N VAL A 204 -4.02 5.92 -6.96
CA VAL A 204 -2.87 6.40 -6.18
C VAL A 204 -2.22 5.24 -5.39
N MET A 205 -3.02 4.32 -4.85
CA MET A 205 -2.49 3.12 -4.16
C MET A 205 -1.74 2.22 -5.15
N ALA A 206 -2.32 1.98 -6.33
CA ALA A 206 -1.68 1.17 -7.36
C ALA A 206 -0.38 1.80 -7.88
N ILE A 207 -0.36 3.13 -8.05
CA ILE A 207 0.81 3.91 -8.45
C ILE A 207 1.90 3.85 -7.39
N LEU A 208 1.59 4.09 -6.11
CA LEU A 208 2.56 3.98 -5.01
C LEU A 208 3.17 2.59 -4.95
N CYS A 209 2.38 1.55 -5.20
CA CYS A 209 2.88 0.18 -5.18
C CYS A 209 3.73 -0.21 -6.40
N LEU A 210 3.71 0.57 -7.48
CA LEU A 210 4.46 0.30 -8.72
C LEU A 210 5.53 1.34 -9.03
N ALA A 211 5.66 2.39 -8.23
CA ALA A 211 6.70 3.39 -8.34
C ALA A 211 8.05 2.83 -7.88
N ASN A 212 9.13 3.20 -8.56
CA ASN A 212 10.50 2.86 -8.16
C ASN A 212 11.13 3.90 -7.21
N ASP A 213 10.71 5.16 -7.34
CA ASP A 213 11.20 6.29 -6.56
C ASP A 213 10.19 7.46 -6.63
N LEU A 214 10.54 8.62 -6.06
CA LEU A 214 9.68 9.80 -6.04
C LEU A 214 9.46 10.44 -7.43
N GLU A 215 10.44 10.34 -8.33
CA GLU A 215 10.34 10.89 -9.67
C GLU A 215 9.38 10.05 -10.53
N ASP A 216 9.53 8.72 -10.49
CA ASP A 216 8.60 7.78 -11.12
C ASP A 216 7.20 7.88 -10.51
N LEU A 217 7.09 8.09 -9.18
CA LEU A 217 5.82 8.36 -8.53
C LEU A 217 5.15 9.61 -9.12
N GLN A 218 5.85 10.74 -9.18
CA GLN A 218 5.28 11.98 -9.70
C GLN A 218 4.86 11.85 -11.16
N GLN A 219 5.69 11.23 -12.01
CA GLN A 219 5.39 11.03 -13.42
C GLN A 219 4.08 10.23 -13.58
N ARG A 220 3.95 9.11 -12.85
CA ARG A 220 2.74 8.27 -12.88
C ARG A 220 1.51 8.98 -12.37
N LEU A 221 1.64 9.77 -11.30
CA LEU A 221 0.55 10.61 -10.80
C LEU A 221 0.13 11.62 -11.87
N GLY A 222 1.08 12.23 -12.57
CA GLY A 222 0.83 13.15 -13.67
C GLY A 222 0.12 12.51 -14.87
N ASP A 223 0.30 11.20 -15.08
CA ASP A 223 -0.30 10.41 -16.17
C ASP A 223 -1.73 9.91 -15.89
N ILE A 224 -2.25 10.12 -14.68
CA ILE A 224 -3.64 9.78 -14.34
C ILE A 224 -4.61 10.57 -15.23
N ILE A 225 -5.56 9.89 -15.87
CA ILE A 225 -6.70 10.52 -16.56
C ILE A 225 -7.81 10.79 -15.55
N VAL A 226 -8.12 12.06 -15.33
CA VAL A 226 -9.07 12.49 -14.28
C VAL A 226 -10.46 12.80 -14.81
N ALA A 227 -10.53 13.25 -16.06
CA ALA A 227 -11.77 13.62 -16.71
C ALA A 227 -11.61 13.63 -18.24
N TYR A 228 -12.72 13.86 -18.93
CA TYR A 228 -12.74 14.09 -20.38
C TYR A 228 -13.39 15.43 -20.71
N ARG A 229 -12.90 16.06 -21.77
CA ARG A 229 -13.54 17.23 -22.38
C ARG A 229 -14.79 16.82 -23.15
N ARG A 230 -15.56 17.81 -23.64
CA ARG A 230 -16.77 17.56 -24.46
C ARG A 230 -16.47 16.84 -25.77
N ASP A 231 -15.30 17.09 -26.34
CA ASP A 231 -14.77 16.41 -27.53
C ASP A 231 -14.19 15.02 -27.24
N ARG A 232 -14.24 14.56 -25.98
CA ARG A 232 -13.73 13.28 -25.47
C ARG A 232 -12.20 13.16 -25.41
N THR A 233 -11.47 14.26 -25.59
CA THR A 233 -10.03 14.25 -25.29
C THR A 233 -9.78 14.16 -23.78
N PRO A 234 -8.72 13.44 -23.33
CA PRO A 234 -8.45 13.24 -21.91
C PRO A 234 -7.91 14.51 -21.26
N VAL A 235 -8.20 14.67 -19.98
CA VAL A 235 -7.58 15.64 -19.07
C VAL A 235 -6.77 14.85 -18.05
N PHE A 236 -5.49 15.19 -17.94
CA PHE A 236 -4.56 14.51 -17.04
C PHE A 236 -4.42 15.25 -15.71
N CYS A 237 -3.96 14.55 -14.67
CA CYS A 237 -3.63 15.15 -13.37
C CYS A 237 -2.62 16.31 -13.50
N ARG A 238 -1.60 16.16 -14.35
CA ARG A 238 -0.62 17.22 -14.65
C ARG A 238 -1.25 18.47 -15.28
N ASP A 239 -2.37 18.34 -16.02
CA ASP A 239 -3.06 19.49 -16.61
C ASP A 239 -3.71 20.36 -15.51
N ILE A 240 -4.09 19.72 -14.40
CA ILE A 240 -4.60 20.36 -13.16
C ILE A 240 -3.45 20.81 -12.24
N LYS A 241 -2.20 20.44 -12.55
CA LYS A 241 -0.98 20.73 -11.76
C LYS A 241 -1.04 20.17 -10.34
N ALA A 242 -1.67 19.02 -10.16
CA ALA A 242 -1.83 18.38 -8.86
C ALA A 242 -0.73 17.35 -8.55
N ASP A 243 -0.03 16.85 -9.55
CA ASP A 243 0.97 15.79 -9.47
C ASP A 243 2.07 16.09 -8.45
N GLY A 244 2.71 17.27 -8.52
CA GLY A 244 3.75 17.64 -7.55
C GLY A 244 3.23 17.75 -6.12
N ALA A 245 2.03 18.29 -5.92
CA ALA A 245 1.44 18.42 -4.58
C ALA A 245 1.05 17.06 -3.99
N MET A 246 0.56 16.14 -4.83
CA MET A 246 0.29 14.75 -4.44
C MET A 246 1.58 14.02 -4.08
N THR A 247 2.66 14.19 -4.85
CA THR A 247 3.98 13.60 -4.53
C THR A 247 4.48 14.04 -3.16
N VAL A 248 4.36 15.33 -2.81
CA VAL A 248 4.75 15.84 -1.49
C VAL A 248 3.96 15.16 -0.36
N LEU A 249 2.63 14.98 -0.53
CA LEU A 249 1.80 14.28 0.45
C LEU A 249 2.20 12.81 0.63
N LEU A 250 2.76 12.20 -0.42
CA LEU A 250 3.15 10.79 -0.44
C LEU A 250 4.63 10.56 -0.12
N ALA A 251 5.44 11.62 0.04
CA ALA A 251 6.89 11.50 0.10
C ALA A 251 7.37 10.58 1.23
N GLN A 252 6.77 10.70 2.42
CA GLN A 252 7.05 9.78 3.54
C GLN A 252 6.35 8.43 3.37
N ALA A 253 5.14 8.42 2.83
CA ALA A 253 4.36 7.20 2.61
C ALA A 253 4.97 6.27 1.55
N LEU A 254 5.92 6.75 0.72
CA LEU A 254 6.64 5.92 -0.24
C LEU A 254 7.76 5.09 0.42
N GLN A 255 8.23 5.50 1.61
CA GLN A 255 9.26 4.77 2.35
C GLN A 255 8.68 3.51 3.02
N PRO A 256 9.23 2.31 2.76
CA PRO A 256 8.75 1.07 3.34
C PRO A 256 8.79 1.04 4.87
N ASN A 257 7.79 0.39 5.46
CA ASN A 257 7.70 0.21 6.92
C ASN A 257 8.36 -1.11 7.32
N LEU A 258 9.41 -1.04 8.12
CA LEU A 258 10.05 -2.15 8.78
C LEU A 258 9.33 -2.47 10.10
N VAL A 259 9.02 -3.74 10.27
CA VAL A 259 8.45 -4.38 11.46
C VAL A 259 9.09 -5.77 11.62
N GLN A 260 8.49 -6.66 12.42
CA GLN A 260 9.07 -7.98 12.70
C GLN A 260 8.02 -9.08 12.81
N THR A 261 8.44 -10.34 12.63
CA THR A 261 7.63 -11.52 12.96
C THR A 261 7.62 -11.77 14.47
N LEU A 262 6.78 -12.70 14.95
CA LEU A 262 6.79 -13.16 16.35
C LEU A 262 8.14 -13.72 16.79
N GLU A 263 8.92 -14.28 15.86
CA GLU A 263 10.28 -14.78 16.08
C GLU A 263 11.35 -13.70 15.89
N ASN A 264 10.94 -12.43 15.78
CA ASN A 264 11.79 -11.26 15.57
C ASN A 264 12.56 -11.29 14.24
N ASN A 265 12.02 -11.91 13.19
CA ASN A 265 12.59 -11.84 11.84
C ASN A 265 12.13 -10.57 11.11
N PRO A 266 12.96 -9.95 10.25
CA PRO A 266 12.59 -8.71 9.57
C PRO A 266 11.39 -8.87 8.64
N ALA A 267 10.50 -7.88 8.65
CA ALA A 267 9.32 -7.85 7.79
C ALA A 267 9.05 -6.43 7.27
N PHE A 268 8.80 -6.31 5.97
CA PHE A 268 8.30 -5.10 5.35
C PHE A 268 6.78 -5.20 5.11
N VAL A 269 6.06 -4.17 5.54
CA VAL A 269 4.61 -4.02 5.32
C VAL A 269 4.39 -2.71 4.59
N HIS A 270 4.07 -2.75 3.30
CA HIS A 270 4.01 -1.51 2.51
C HIS A 270 3.09 -1.61 1.30
N GLY A 271 2.14 -0.68 1.22
CA GLY A 271 1.11 -0.66 0.18
C GLY A 271 0.10 -1.80 0.30
N GLY A 272 -1.04 -1.67 -0.36
CA GLY A 272 -2.12 -2.65 -0.27
C GLY A 272 -3.20 -2.45 -1.32
N PRO A 273 -2.89 -2.53 -2.63
CA PRO A 273 -3.88 -2.37 -3.67
C PRO A 273 -4.80 -3.59 -3.72
N PHE A 274 -6.01 -3.37 -4.23
CA PHE A 274 -6.89 -4.47 -4.61
C PHE A 274 -6.26 -5.39 -5.66
N ALA A 275 -6.66 -6.66 -5.63
CA ALA A 275 -6.15 -7.69 -6.53
C ALA A 275 -7.11 -8.01 -7.70
N ASN A 276 -8.26 -7.34 -7.77
CA ASN A 276 -9.22 -7.44 -8.88
C ASN A 276 -9.02 -6.28 -9.88
N ILE A 277 -9.21 -5.03 -9.44
CA ILE A 277 -9.05 -3.82 -10.26
C ILE A 277 -7.60 -3.32 -10.35
N ALA A 278 -6.71 -3.86 -9.51
CA ALA A 278 -5.29 -3.61 -9.53
C ALA A 278 -4.52 -4.94 -9.38
N HIS A 279 -3.21 -4.85 -9.09
CA HIS A 279 -2.27 -5.98 -9.16
C HIS A 279 -2.11 -6.76 -7.84
N GLY A 280 -2.67 -6.26 -6.72
CA GLY A 280 -2.77 -7.08 -5.50
C GLY A 280 -1.46 -7.42 -4.77
N CYS A 281 -0.38 -6.67 -5.00
CA CYS A 281 0.94 -6.93 -4.38
C CYS A 281 1.32 -5.79 -3.44
N ASN A 282 2.26 -6.02 -2.51
CA ASN A 282 2.93 -4.91 -1.82
C ASN A 282 3.79 -4.11 -2.80
N SER A 283 4.32 -2.97 -2.35
CA SER A 283 5.10 -2.07 -3.19
C SER A 283 6.36 -2.70 -3.81
N VAL A 284 6.73 -2.23 -5.00
CA VAL A 284 8.02 -2.52 -5.65
C VAL A 284 9.18 -2.10 -4.75
N ILE A 285 9.17 -0.88 -4.19
CA ILE A 285 10.26 -0.36 -3.34
C ILE A 285 10.54 -1.28 -2.15
N ALA A 286 9.52 -1.77 -1.43
CA ALA A 286 9.73 -2.68 -0.31
C ALA A 286 10.36 -4.01 -0.75
N THR A 287 9.89 -4.58 -1.86
CA THR A 287 10.43 -5.86 -2.38
C THR A 287 11.87 -5.69 -2.87
N GLN A 288 12.16 -4.65 -3.65
CA GLN A 288 13.51 -4.38 -4.15
C GLN A 288 14.47 -4.06 -3.01
N THR A 289 14.05 -3.23 -2.05
CA THR A 289 14.86 -2.94 -0.86
C THR A 289 15.20 -4.24 -0.11
N ALA A 290 14.21 -5.10 0.14
CA ALA A 290 14.44 -6.38 0.79
C ALA A 290 15.41 -7.28 -0.01
N LEU A 291 15.31 -7.29 -1.35
CA LEU A 291 16.18 -8.11 -2.21
C LEU A 291 17.65 -7.68 -2.11
N LYS A 292 17.93 -6.40 -1.90
CA LYS A 292 19.30 -5.89 -1.69
C LYS A 292 19.86 -6.20 -0.30
N LEU A 293 18.98 -6.49 0.67
CA LEU A 293 19.32 -6.62 2.09
C LEU A 293 19.23 -8.05 2.64
N SER A 294 18.71 -9.01 1.86
CA SER A 294 18.48 -10.38 2.32
C SER A 294 18.80 -11.42 1.27
N ASP A 295 19.31 -12.57 1.71
CA ASP A 295 19.54 -13.73 0.85
C ASP A 295 18.23 -14.24 0.22
N TYR A 296 17.13 -14.17 0.97
CA TYR A 296 15.81 -14.62 0.54
C TYR A 296 14.72 -13.59 0.89
N VAL A 297 13.87 -13.27 -0.08
CA VAL A 297 12.69 -12.42 0.11
C VAL A 297 11.46 -13.22 -0.19
N VAL A 298 10.62 -13.41 0.82
CA VAL A 298 9.33 -14.10 0.66
C VAL A 298 8.23 -13.06 0.60
N THR A 299 7.48 -13.07 -0.49
CA THR A 299 6.37 -12.15 -0.71
C THR A 299 5.14 -12.87 -1.22
N GLU A 300 4.03 -12.16 -1.36
CA GLU A 300 2.75 -12.72 -1.78
C GLU A 300 1.96 -11.78 -2.68
N ALA A 301 0.96 -12.35 -3.36
CA ALA A 301 -0.05 -11.61 -4.12
C ALA A 301 -1.47 -12.01 -3.70
N GLY A 302 -2.41 -11.07 -3.73
CA GLY A 302 -3.81 -11.28 -3.34
C GLY A 302 -4.58 -12.26 -4.25
N PHE A 303 -5.68 -12.84 -3.75
CA PHE A 303 -6.45 -13.92 -4.42
C PHE A 303 -5.61 -15.18 -4.73
N GLY A 304 -6.09 -16.01 -5.67
CA GLY A 304 -5.39 -17.21 -6.15
C GLY A 304 -4.35 -16.89 -7.23
N ALA A 305 -3.66 -17.91 -7.72
CA ALA A 305 -2.61 -17.78 -8.73
C ALA A 305 -3.12 -17.23 -10.08
N ASP A 306 -4.38 -17.50 -10.41
CA ASP A 306 -5.09 -17.02 -11.61
C ASP A 306 -5.19 -15.49 -11.69
N LEU A 307 -5.20 -14.80 -10.55
CA LEU A 307 -5.22 -13.34 -10.46
C LEU A 307 -3.94 -12.78 -9.86
N GLY A 308 -3.59 -13.18 -8.64
CA GLY A 308 -2.48 -12.60 -7.89
C GLY A 308 -1.13 -12.91 -8.51
N ALA A 309 -0.84 -14.19 -8.75
CA ALA A 309 0.45 -14.58 -9.30
C ALA A 309 0.59 -14.13 -10.76
N GLU A 310 -0.47 -14.24 -11.56
CA GLU A 310 -0.52 -13.70 -12.92
C GLU A 310 -0.12 -12.22 -12.94
N LYS A 311 -0.76 -11.38 -12.13
CA LYS A 311 -0.48 -9.94 -12.08
C LYS A 311 0.87 -9.62 -11.45
N PHE A 312 1.34 -10.41 -10.49
CA PHE A 312 2.68 -10.29 -9.95
C PHE A 312 3.72 -10.47 -11.07
N LEU A 313 3.60 -11.55 -11.85
CA LEU A 313 4.56 -11.89 -12.91
C LEU A 313 4.44 -10.95 -14.11
N ASN A 314 3.22 -10.66 -14.58
CA ASN A 314 3.00 -9.92 -15.82
C ASN A 314 2.95 -8.40 -15.65
N ILE A 315 2.72 -7.88 -14.44
CA ILE A 315 2.70 -6.45 -14.15
C ILE A 315 3.86 -6.06 -13.24
N LYS A 316 3.95 -6.62 -12.02
CA LYS A 316 4.95 -6.18 -11.04
C LYS A 316 6.38 -6.50 -11.50
N CYS A 317 6.71 -7.77 -11.79
CA CYS A 317 8.04 -8.14 -12.28
C CYS A 317 8.39 -7.41 -13.58
N ARG A 318 7.47 -7.37 -14.56
CA ARG A 318 7.72 -6.65 -15.82
C ARG A 318 8.07 -5.18 -15.64
N LYS A 319 7.47 -4.50 -14.65
CA LYS A 319 7.74 -3.08 -14.37
C LYS A 319 8.93 -2.86 -13.44
N ALA A 320 9.24 -3.81 -12.56
CA ALA A 320 10.32 -3.70 -11.59
C ALA A 320 11.68 -4.20 -12.12
N GLY A 321 11.68 -4.94 -13.24
CA GLY A 321 12.86 -5.66 -13.76
C GLY A 321 12.98 -7.07 -13.19
#